data_AF-A0A5N5H751-F1
#
_entry.id   AF-A0A5N5H751-F1
#
_cell.length_a   1.000
_cell.length_b   1.000
_cell.length_c   1.000
_cell.angle_alpha   90.00
_cell.angle_beta   90.00
_cell.angle_gamma   90.00
#
_symmetry.space_group_name_H-M   'P 1'
#
loop_
_entity.id
_entity.type
_entity.pdbx_description
1 polymer ?
#
loop_
_entity_poly.entity_id
_entity_poly.type
_entity_poly.pdbx_seq_one_letter_code
_entity_poly.pdbx_strand_id
1 'polypeptide(L)'
;MGMDGCLVVHLPKVFDLILQVTVNENLKPDQMIQKLFIFNDNMGSDFFDGAAWETQYEAIRTMFKDKGYGDDAVPHILFWDIWCWEMPSIALPRPGVTLLRGWSNDLVRSFLENGGDIGLHHVMEAAFSDEQFQALAVVD
;
A
#
# COMPACT_ATOMS: atom_id res chain seq x y z
N MET A 1 22.18 21.90 -13.15
CA MET A 1 21.47 20.90 -13.98
C MET A 1 20.65 20.06 -13.02
N GLY A 2 19.33 20.24 -13.04
CA GLY A 2 18.42 19.59 -12.09
C GLY A 2 18.26 18.12 -12.44
N MET A 3 18.57 17.26 -11.48
CA MET A 3 18.12 15.87 -11.51
C MET A 3 16.74 15.83 -10.86
N ASP A 4 15.71 16.09 -11.67
CA ASP A 4 14.35 15.66 -11.38
C ASP A 4 14.33 14.12 -11.52
N GLY A 5 14.84 13.44 -10.48
CA GLY A 5 15.17 12.02 -10.52
C GLY A 5 14.42 11.16 -9.51
N CYS A 6 13.33 11.65 -8.92
CA CYS A 6 12.44 10.82 -8.11
C CYS A 6 11.12 10.62 -8.85
N LEU A 7 10.88 9.39 -9.32
CA LEU A 7 9.58 8.91 -9.78
C LEU A 7 8.62 8.84 -8.59
N VAL A 8 8.21 9.99 -8.07
CA VAL A 8 7.16 10.06 -7.04
C VAL A 8 5.85 9.67 -7.71
N VAL A 9 5.21 8.62 -7.22
CA VAL A 9 3.91 8.18 -7.73
C VAL A 9 2.89 9.30 -7.55
N HIS A 10 2.36 9.84 -8.64
CA HIS A 10 1.32 10.86 -8.61
C HIS A 10 -0.06 10.23 -8.36
N LEU A 11 -0.36 9.91 -7.10
CA LEU A 11 -1.62 9.26 -6.70
C LEU A 11 -2.88 9.93 -7.25
N PRO A 12 -3.05 11.27 -7.24
CA PRO A 12 -4.26 11.89 -7.79
C PRO A 12 -4.50 11.54 -9.26
N LYS A 13 -3.44 11.44 -10.08
CA LYS A 13 -3.57 11.05 -11.49
C LYS A 13 -3.95 9.58 -11.64
N VAL A 14 -3.43 8.70 -10.78
CA VAL A 14 -3.80 7.27 -10.79
C VAL A 14 -5.29 7.12 -10.48
N PHE A 15 -5.78 7.80 -9.43
CA PHE A 15 -7.20 7.75 -9.06
C PHE A 15 -8.11 8.43 -10.08
N ASP A 16 -7.67 9.51 -10.72
CA ASP A 16 -8.43 10.12 -11.82
C ASP A 16 -8.62 9.12 -12.97
N LEU A 17 -7.57 8.39 -13.36
CA LEU A 17 -7.66 7.36 -14.39
C LEU A 17 -8.59 6.20 -13.99
N ILE A 18 -8.51 5.73 -12.75
CA ILE A 18 -9.42 4.70 -12.22
C ILE A 18 -10.87 5.19 -12.33
N LEU A 19 -11.16 6.39 -11.83
CA LEU A 19 -12.50 6.97 -11.86
C LEU A 19 -13.01 7.22 -13.28
N GLN A 20 -12.14 7.61 -14.22
CA GLN A 20 -12.51 7.75 -15.63
C GLN A 20 -13.02 6.43 -16.21
N VAL A 21 -12.29 5.33 -16.00
CA VAL A 21 -12.72 3.99 -16.45
C VAL A 21 -14.02 3.60 -15.78
N THR A 22 -14.13 3.80 -14.46
CA THR A 22 -15.32 3.50 -13.68
C THR A 22 -16.57 4.21 -14.22
N VAL A 23 -16.47 5.51 -14.50
CA VAL A 23 -17.58 6.31 -15.02
C VAL A 23 -17.97 5.89 -16.43
N ASN A 24 -16.98 5.61 -17.29
CA ASN A 24 -17.22 5.18 -18.67
C ASN A 24 -17.93 3.82 -18.73
N GLU A 25 -17.58 2.90 -17.83
CA GLU A 25 -18.15 1.55 -17.76
C GLU A 25 -19.38 1.47 -16.82
N ASN A 26 -19.77 2.58 -16.18
CA ASN A 26 -20.88 2.68 -15.24
C ASN A 26 -20.85 1.61 -14.15
N LEU A 27 -19.67 1.39 -13.56
CA LEU A 27 -19.48 0.36 -12.53
C LEU A 27 -20.22 0.75 -11.25
N LYS A 28 -20.82 -0.26 -10.61
CA LYS A 28 -21.42 -0.14 -9.28
C LYS A 28 -20.34 -0.17 -8.18
N PRO A 29 -20.63 0.33 -6.97
CA PRO A 29 -19.67 0.33 -5.85
C PRO A 29 -19.05 -1.05 -5.54
N ASP A 30 -19.84 -2.13 -5.64
CA ASP A 30 -19.40 -3.50 -5.42
C ASP A 30 -18.47 -4.05 -6.51
N GLN A 31 -18.39 -3.36 -7.65
CA GLN A 31 -17.51 -3.69 -8.77
C GLN A 31 -16.23 -2.83 -8.78
N MET A 32 -16.10 -1.92 -7.80
CA MET A 32 -14.93 -1.06 -7.68
C MET A 32 -13.71 -1.86 -7.25
N ILE A 33 -12.54 -1.40 -7.69
CA ILE A 33 -11.25 -1.90 -7.21
C ILE A 33 -11.20 -1.74 -5.70
N GLN A 34 -11.04 -2.85 -4.97
CA GLN A 34 -11.04 -2.83 -3.51
C GLN A 34 -9.64 -2.56 -2.94
N LYS A 35 -8.59 -3.01 -3.63
CA LYS A 35 -7.20 -2.84 -3.22
C LYS A 35 -6.33 -2.39 -4.39
N LEU A 36 -5.46 -1.41 -4.17
CA LEU A 36 -4.45 -0.94 -5.11
C LEU A 36 -3.06 -1.29 -4.58
N PHE A 37 -2.31 -2.10 -5.33
CA PHE A 37 -0.94 -2.47 -5.00
C PHE A 37 0.04 -1.56 -5.75
N ILE A 38 0.91 -0.87 -5.02
CA ILE A 38 1.94 0.01 -5.58
C ILE A 38 3.30 -0.51 -5.15
N PHE A 39 4.06 -1.06 -6.09
CA PHE A 39 5.45 -1.47 -5.88
C PHE A 39 6.35 -0.36 -6.39
N ASN A 40 7.19 0.20 -5.52
CA ASN A 40 8.14 1.23 -5.91
C ASN A 40 9.48 1.05 -5.22
N ASP A 41 10.54 1.56 -5.82
CA ASP A 41 11.88 1.60 -5.25
C ASP A 41 12.17 2.88 -4.44
N ASN A 42 11.21 3.81 -4.44
CA ASN A 42 11.33 5.09 -3.76
C ASN A 42 9.96 5.57 -3.26
N MET A 43 9.63 5.25 -2.01
CA MET A 43 8.45 5.80 -1.33
C MET A 43 8.74 7.25 -0.94
N GLY A 44 7.98 8.20 -1.49
CA GLY A 44 8.11 9.62 -1.16
C GLY A 44 7.88 9.90 0.33
N SER A 45 8.52 10.95 0.85
CA SER A 45 8.43 11.35 2.27
C SER A 45 7.00 11.58 2.76
N ASP A 46 6.10 12.01 1.86
CA ASP A 46 4.71 12.33 2.16
C ASP A 46 3.92 11.12 2.70
N PHE A 47 4.30 9.89 2.33
CA PHE A 47 3.69 8.69 2.90
C PHE A 47 4.03 8.50 4.38
N PHE A 48 5.18 9.00 4.82
CA PHE A 48 5.65 8.91 6.21
C PHE A 48 5.15 10.08 7.06
N ASP A 49 4.83 11.23 6.46
CA ASP A 49 4.21 12.35 7.16
C ASP A 49 2.70 12.10 7.33
N GLY A 50 2.24 11.97 8.58
CA GLY A 50 0.83 11.75 8.93
C GLY A 50 -0.10 12.82 8.36
N ALA A 51 0.26 14.08 8.53
CA ALA A 51 -0.58 15.21 8.12
C ALA A 51 -0.62 15.36 6.59
N ALA A 52 0.52 15.13 5.93
CA ALA A 52 0.59 15.14 4.47
C ALA A 52 -0.26 14.01 3.87
N TRP A 53 -0.13 12.80 4.42
CA TRP A 53 -0.93 11.64 3.98
C TRP A 53 -2.44 11.87 4.16
N GLU A 54 -2.87 12.31 5.34
CA GLU A 54 -4.30 12.56 5.60
C GLU A 54 -4.89 13.57 4.62
N THR A 55 -4.15 14.64 4.32
CA THR A 55 -4.56 15.64 3.32
C THR A 55 -4.71 15.03 1.93
N GLN A 56 -3.76 14.20 1.50
CA GLN A 56 -3.82 13.50 0.22
C GLN A 56 -4.98 12.50 0.17
N TYR A 57 -5.20 11.75 1.26
CA TYR A 57 -6.28 10.78 1.35
C TYR A 57 -7.67 11.44 1.30
N GLU A 58 -7.86 12.58 1.97
CA GLU A 58 -9.11 13.36 1.86
C GLU A 58 -9.35 13.89 0.45
N ALA A 59 -8.29 14.29 -0.26
CA ALA A 59 -8.41 14.68 -1.67
C ALA A 59 -8.89 13.49 -2.53
N ILE A 60 -8.33 12.29 -2.33
CA ILE A 60 -8.77 11.07 -3.01
C ILE A 60 -10.24 10.77 -2.70
N ARG A 61 -10.64 10.77 -1.42
CA ARG A 61 -12.04 10.56 -1.02
C ARG A 61 -13.00 11.55 -1.68
N THR A 62 -12.58 12.82 -1.79
CA THR A 62 -13.37 13.87 -2.44
C THR A 62 -13.57 13.57 -3.93
N MET A 63 -12.52 13.11 -4.63
CA MET A 63 -12.64 12.72 -6.05
C MET A 63 -13.70 11.63 -6.27
N PHE A 64 -13.80 10.64 -5.37
CA PHE A 64 -14.81 9.59 -5.46
C PHE A 64 -16.21 10.13 -5.17
N LYS A 65 -16.35 10.96 -4.13
CA LYS A 65 -17.62 11.61 -3.77
C LYS A 65 -18.16 12.49 -4.89
N ASP A 66 -17.30 13.25 -5.57
CA ASP A 66 -17.66 14.09 -6.71
C ASP A 66 -18.20 13.29 -7.91
N LYS A 67 -17.84 12.00 -8.00
CA LYS A 67 -18.37 11.06 -8.99
C LYS A 67 -19.59 10.27 -8.51
N GLY A 68 -20.08 10.55 -7.30
CA GLY A 68 -21.26 9.90 -6.71
C GLY A 68 -20.96 8.60 -5.97
N TYR A 69 -19.69 8.29 -5.70
CA TYR A 69 -19.27 7.10 -4.95
C TYR A 69 -19.08 7.40 -3.46
N GLY A 70 -19.38 6.41 -2.61
CA GLY A 70 -19.14 6.46 -1.17
C GLY A 70 -17.69 6.16 -0.78
N ASP A 71 -17.38 6.27 0.51
CA ASP A 71 -16.03 5.95 1.03
C ASP A 71 -15.69 4.45 0.89
N ASP A 72 -16.69 3.59 0.80
CA ASP A 72 -16.57 2.14 0.56
C ASP A 72 -16.04 1.78 -0.84
N ALA A 73 -16.18 2.71 -1.79
CA ALA A 73 -15.66 2.54 -3.14
C ALA A 73 -14.19 2.98 -3.27
N VAL A 74 -13.62 3.62 -2.25
CA VAL A 74 -12.24 4.11 -2.27
C VAL A 74 -11.30 2.90 -2.04
N PRO A 75 -10.42 2.56 -2.99
CA PRO A 75 -9.51 1.43 -2.85
C PRO A 75 -8.56 1.61 -1.67
N HIS A 76 -8.35 0.55 -0.88
CA HIS A 76 -7.27 0.52 0.10
C HIS A 76 -5.93 0.36 -0.62
N ILE A 77 -4.94 1.18 -0.28
CA ILE A 77 -3.63 1.16 -0.92
C ILE A 77 -2.68 0.29 -0.11
N LEU A 78 -2.03 -0.69 -0.75
CA LEU A 78 -0.80 -1.27 -0.22
C LEU A 78 0.36 -0.67 -1.01
N PHE A 79 1.13 0.20 -0.35
CA PHE A 79 2.35 0.72 -0.94
C PHE A 79 3.53 -0.07 -0.39
N TRP A 80 4.24 -0.77 -1.28
CA TRP A 80 5.39 -1.60 -0.96
C TRP A 80 6.68 -0.99 -1.53
N ASP A 81 7.50 -0.47 -0.62
CA ASP A 81 8.89 -0.10 -0.88
C ASP A 81 9.77 -1.36 -0.95
N ILE A 82 9.97 -1.86 -2.17
CA ILE A 82 10.68 -3.12 -2.45
C ILE A 82 12.19 -2.95 -2.53
N TRP A 83 12.69 -1.70 -2.56
CA TRP A 83 14.12 -1.40 -2.69
C TRP A 83 14.74 -0.96 -1.37
N CYS A 84 13.98 -1.00 -0.27
CA CYS A 84 14.52 -0.83 1.06
C CYS A 84 15.33 -2.08 1.46
N TRP A 85 16.64 -1.90 1.71
CA TRP A 85 17.55 -2.97 2.13
C TRP A 85 17.47 -3.23 3.65
N GLU A 86 16.56 -2.56 4.35
CA GLU A 86 16.31 -2.74 5.78
C GLU A 86 15.42 -3.97 6.02
N MET A 87 15.34 -4.43 7.27
CA MET A 87 14.44 -5.51 7.64
C MET A 87 12.99 -5.20 7.25
N PRO A 88 12.22 -6.20 6.79
CA PRO A 88 10.81 -6.05 6.53
C PRO A 88 10.09 -5.35 7.68
N SER A 89 9.37 -4.29 7.37
CA SER A 89 8.61 -3.53 8.35
C SER A 89 7.31 -3.02 7.76
N ILE A 90 6.30 -2.92 8.62
CA ILE A 90 5.01 -2.33 8.28
C ILE A 90 4.84 -1.08 9.13
N ALA A 91 4.48 0.05 8.52
CA ALA A 91 4.19 1.25 9.27
C ALA A 91 2.87 1.10 10.05
N LEU A 92 2.70 1.92 11.08
CA LEU A 92 1.44 2.00 11.82
C LEU A 92 0.25 2.23 10.86
N PRO A 93 -0.95 1.70 11.20
CA PRO A 93 -2.12 1.85 10.35
C PRO A 93 -2.41 3.32 10.05
N ARG A 94 -2.60 3.62 8.77
CA ARG A 94 -3.06 4.93 8.29
C ARG A 94 -4.38 4.75 7.55
N PRO A 95 -5.26 5.78 7.54
CA PRO A 95 -6.51 5.70 6.80
C PRO A 95 -6.26 5.35 5.33
N GLY A 96 -6.86 4.26 4.87
CA GLY A 96 -6.83 3.82 3.47
C GLY A 96 -5.46 3.41 2.91
N VAL A 97 -4.42 3.28 3.74
CA VAL A 97 -3.10 2.82 3.27
C VAL A 97 -2.38 1.92 4.28
N THR A 98 -1.74 0.89 3.74
CA THR A 98 -0.72 0.08 4.39
C THR A 98 0.62 0.37 3.74
N LEU A 99 1.62 0.74 4.53
CA LEU A 99 2.98 0.98 4.06
C LEU A 99 3.85 -0.21 4.47
N LEU A 100 4.39 -0.89 3.47
CA LEU A 100 5.27 -2.04 3.62
C LEU A 100 6.65 -1.66 3.11
N ARG A 101 7.70 -1.94 3.87
CA ARG A 101 9.09 -1.71 3.49
C ARG A 101 9.87 -3.01 3.60
N GLY A 102 10.88 -3.14 2.76
CA GLY A 102 11.79 -4.27 2.77
C GLY A 102 11.30 -5.41 1.89
N TRP A 103 12.20 -6.33 1.59
CA TRP A 103 11.93 -7.46 0.69
C TRP A 103 12.47 -8.75 1.30
N SER A 104 11.69 -9.83 1.20
CA SER A 104 12.16 -11.19 1.44
C SER A 104 11.34 -12.18 0.61
N ASN A 105 11.92 -13.35 0.31
CA ASN A 105 11.21 -14.40 -0.44
C ASN A 105 9.95 -14.87 0.28
N ASP A 106 9.98 -14.96 1.62
CA ASP A 106 8.83 -15.39 2.41
C ASP A 106 7.74 -14.31 2.47
N LEU A 107 8.11 -13.02 2.48
CA LEU A 107 7.14 -11.94 2.38
C LEU A 107 6.44 -11.91 1.01
N VAL A 108 7.19 -12.13 -0.07
CA VAL A 108 6.61 -12.27 -1.42
C VAL A 108 5.72 -13.50 -1.51
N ARG A 109 6.12 -14.64 -0.92
CA ARG A 109 5.29 -15.84 -0.85
C ARG A 109 3.97 -15.55 -0.12
N SER A 110 4.06 -14.96 1.08
CA SER A 110 2.91 -14.58 1.90
C SER A 110 1.98 -13.61 1.16
N PHE A 111 2.54 -12.62 0.45
CA PHE A 111 1.76 -11.70 -0.40
C PHE A 111 0.90 -12.47 -1.41
N LEU A 112 1.51 -13.41 -2.14
CA LEU A 112 0.84 -14.17 -3.20
C LEU A 112 -0.20 -15.14 -2.64
N GLU A 113 0.13 -15.83 -1.55
CA GLU A 113 -0.75 -16.82 -0.91
C GLU A 113 -1.98 -16.19 -0.24
N ASN A 114 -1.84 -14.96 0.29
CA ASN A 114 -2.90 -14.25 0.99
C ASN A 114 -3.68 -13.25 0.11
N GLY A 115 -3.58 -13.36 -1.22
CA GLY A 115 -4.31 -12.47 -2.15
C GLY A 115 -3.94 -11.00 -1.98
N GLY A 116 -2.69 -10.74 -1.61
CA GLY A 116 -2.15 -9.41 -1.33
C GLY A 116 -2.49 -8.84 0.04
N ASP A 117 -3.07 -9.63 0.95
CA ASP A 117 -3.30 -9.22 2.32
C ASP A 117 -2.03 -9.42 3.18
N ILE A 118 -1.28 -8.33 3.39
CA ILE A 118 -0.11 -8.31 4.26
C ILE A 118 -0.35 -7.42 5.47
N GLY A 119 -0.01 -7.95 6.65
CA GLY A 119 -0.11 -7.28 7.93
C GLY A 119 1.12 -7.58 8.80
N LEU A 120 1.10 -7.08 10.03
CA LEU A 120 2.19 -7.22 10.98
C LEU A 120 2.58 -8.68 11.22
N HIS A 121 1.60 -9.58 11.31
CA HIS A 121 1.84 -11.02 11.51
C HIS A 121 2.70 -11.61 10.39
N HIS A 122 2.35 -11.34 9.13
CA HIS A 122 3.08 -11.82 7.97
C HIS A 122 4.51 -11.27 7.91
N VAL A 123 4.69 -10.00 8.31
CA VAL A 123 6.03 -9.39 8.42
C VAL A 123 6.85 -10.04 9.53
N MET A 124 6.25 -10.31 10.68
CA MET A 124 6.92 -11.04 11.77
C MET A 124 7.31 -12.45 11.34
N GLU A 125 6.39 -13.22 10.74
CA GLU A 125 6.68 -14.56 10.22
C GLU A 125 7.84 -14.55 9.21
N ALA A 126 7.84 -13.59 8.28
CA ALA A 126 8.91 -13.44 7.29
C ALA A 126 10.25 -12.99 7.90
N ALA A 127 10.26 -12.32 9.05
CA ALA A 127 11.49 -11.94 9.75
C ALA A 127 12.08 -13.10 10.57
N PHE A 128 11.23 -14.05 11.01
CA PHE A 128 11.64 -15.22 11.80
C PHE A 128 11.81 -16.50 10.98
N SER A 129 11.62 -16.45 9.66
CA SER A 129 11.72 -17.63 8.78
C SER A 129 13.16 -18.15 8.62
N ASP A 130 14.17 -17.31 8.86
CA ASP A 130 15.57 -17.72 8.79
C ASP A 130 15.90 -18.85 9.79
N GLU A 131 16.76 -19.77 9.37
CA GLU A 131 17.19 -20.95 10.17
C GLU A 131 17.72 -20.56 11.56
N GLN A 132 18.37 -19.40 11.68
CA GLN A 132 18.90 -18.89 12.96
C GLN A 132 17.80 -18.64 14.02
N PHE A 133 16.56 -18.41 13.60
CA PHE A 133 15.43 -18.14 14.48
C PHE A 133 14.53 -19.37 14.68
N GLN A 134 14.70 -20.44 13.91
CA GLN A 134 13.93 -21.68 14.06
C GLN A 134 14.24 -22.44 15.35
N ALA A 135 15.39 -22.16 15.98
CA ALA A 135 15.76 -22.70 17.29
C ALA A 135 15.10 -21.96 18.47
N LEU A 136 14.41 -20.84 18.23
CA LEU A 136 13.71 -20.10 19.27
C LEU A 136 12.46 -20.89 19.70
N ALA A 137 12.34 -21.13 21.00
CA ALA A 137 11.16 -21.72 21.60
C ALA A 137 10.36 -20.65 22.35
N VAL A 138 9.04 -20.63 22.15
CA VAL A 138 8.12 -19.84 22.98
C VAL A 138 8.00 -20.56 24.32
N VAL A 139 8.27 -19.85 25.41
CA VAL A 139 8.13 -20.35 26.79
C VAL A 139 6.99 -19.57 27.45
N ASP A 140 6.10 -20.30 28.14
CA ASP A 140 4.96 -19.77 28.92
C ASP A 140 5.38 -19.39 30.35
#